data_AF-A0AAN9AFI0-F1
#
_entry.id   AF-A0AAN9AFI0-F1
#
_cell.length_a   1.000
_cell.length_b   1.000
_cell.length_c   1.000
_cell.angle_alpha   90.00
_cell.angle_beta   90.00
_cell.angle_gamma   90.00
#
_symmetry.space_group_name_H-M   'P 1'
#
loop_
_entity.id
_entity.type
_entity.pdbx_description
1 polymer ?
#
loop_
_entity_poly.entity_id
_entity_poly.type
_entity_poly.pdbx_seq_one_letter_code
_entity_poly.pdbx_strand_id
1 'polypeptide(L)'
;MSPRDMRKLESALKARKTDNIKLVKYMKSPECLEHLWNIFNEKTSCKRHEDYQDMNLRKDLLWSGIGPFQLDEDDEQIMSVIDIMREEIKSKRPDYSNGADYAFRVWMPEAIKEALRVVKKVPESKLEEAMNKGYGETLTEKK
;
A
#
# COMPACT_ATOMS: atom_id res chain seq x y z
N MET A 1 -13.25 14.19 21.51
CA MET A 1 -12.73 12.90 22.04
C MET A 1 -12.43 13.06 23.52
N SER A 2 -12.80 12.09 24.36
CA SER A 2 -12.37 12.11 25.76
C SER A 2 -10.89 11.65 25.88
N PRO A 3 -10.18 11.98 26.98
CA PRO A 3 -8.84 11.44 27.25
C PRO A 3 -8.80 9.90 27.26
N ARG A 4 -9.91 9.24 27.59
CA ARG A 4 -10.06 7.79 27.55
C ARG A 4 -10.13 7.27 26.11
N ASP A 5 -10.79 8.00 25.23
CA ASP A 5 -10.90 7.64 23.81
C ASP A 5 -9.57 7.84 23.09
N MET A 6 -8.83 8.92 23.40
CA MET A 6 -7.48 9.12 22.85
C MET A 6 -6.52 8.00 23.24
N ARG A 7 -6.50 7.56 24.51
CA ARG A 7 -5.66 6.43 24.93
C ARG A 7 -6.02 5.11 24.25
N LYS A 8 -7.31 4.88 23.98
CA LYS A 8 -7.76 3.69 23.23
C LYS A 8 -7.31 3.75 21.78
N LEU A 9 -7.42 4.93 21.16
CA LEU A 9 -6.97 5.16 19.79
C LEU A 9 -5.44 4.94 19.67
N GLU A 10 -4.64 5.55 20.55
CA GLU A 10 -3.18 5.35 20.58
C GLU A 10 -2.79 3.88 20.72
N SER A 11 -3.46 3.14 21.62
CA SER A 11 -3.21 1.72 21.81
C SER A 11 -3.56 0.90 20.57
N ALA A 12 -4.67 1.23 19.89
CA ALA A 12 -5.08 0.55 18.66
C ALA A 12 -4.10 0.83 17.51
N LEU A 13 -3.67 2.09 17.34
CA LEU A 13 -2.67 2.48 16.34
C LEU A 13 -1.34 1.77 16.56
N LYS A 14 -0.87 1.66 17.81
CA LYS A 14 0.36 0.94 18.13
C LYS A 14 0.27 -0.56 17.83
N ALA A 15 -0.87 -1.19 18.11
CA ALA A 15 -1.13 -2.58 17.78
C ALA A 15 -1.12 -2.80 16.26
N ARG A 16 -1.82 -1.94 15.49
CA ARG A 16 -1.79 -1.96 14.01
C ARG A 16 -0.37 -1.82 13.47
N LYS A 17 0.40 -0.82 13.92
CA LYS A 17 1.81 -0.62 13.51
C LYS A 17 2.66 -1.88 13.74
N THR A 18 2.42 -2.58 14.85
CA THR A 18 3.14 -3.83 15.17
C THR A 18 2.73 -4.97 14.23
N ASP A 19 1.43 -5.12 13.95
CA ASP A 19 0.91 -6.13 13.03
C ASP A 19 1.35 -5.89 11.58
N ASN A 20 1.57 -4.63 11.23
CA ASN A 20 2.01 -4.17 9.92
C ASN A 20 3.49 -4.44 9.65
N ILE A 21 4.33 -4.66 10.66
CA ILE A 21 5.78 -4.91 10.48
C ILE A 21 6.03 -6.03 9.47
N LYS A 22 5.25 -7.12 9.54
CA LYS A 22 5.39 -8.26 8.62
C LYS A 22 4.98 -7.90 7.18
N LEU A 23 3.96 -7.06 7.02
CA LEU A 23 3.52 -6.56 5.71
C LEU A 23 4.59 -5.65 5.12
N VAL A 24 5.09 -4.68 5.89
CA VAL A 24 6.16 -3.74 5.48
C VAL A 24 7.42 -4.50 5.09
N LYS A 25 7.83 -5.49 5.90
CA LYS A 25 9.00 -6.32 5.60
C LYS A 25 8.84 -7.05 4.26
N TYR A 26 7.66 -7.58 3.99
CA TYR A 26 7.38 -8.26 2.73
C TYR A 26 7.31 -7.29 1.54
N MET A 27 6.67 -6.12 1.68
CA MET A 27 6.60 -5.13 0.61
C MET A 27 7.98 -4.64 0.14
N LYS A 28 8.98 -4.70 1.03
CA LYS A 28 10.38 -4.34 0.74
C LYS A 28 11.21 -5.53 0.23
N SER A 29 10.64 -6.72 0.16
CA SER A 29 11.38 -7.93 -0.20
C SER A 29 11.56 -8.03 -1.72
N PRO A 30 12.62 -8.72 -2.19
CA PRO A 30 12.84 -8.91 -3.63
C PRO A 30 11.65 -9.54 -4.35
N GLU A 31 10.93 -10.46 -3.70
CA GLU A 31 9.77 -11.13 -4.26
C GLU A 31 8.63 -10.16 -4.55
N CYS A 32 8.35 -9.23 -3.63
CA CYS A 32 7.33 -8.21 -3.86
C CYS A 32 7.78 -7.24 -4.95
N LEU A 33 9.05 -6.81 -4.94
CA LEU A 33 9.57 -5.92 -5.98
C LEU A 33 9.55 -6.57 -7.37
N GLU A 34 9.85 -7.86 -7.47
CA GLU A 34 9.73 -8.63 -8.71
C GLU A 34 8.29 -8.65 -9.23
N HIS A 35 7.30 -8.88 -8.35
CA HIS A 35 5.89 -8.78 -8.71
C HIS A 35 5.52 -7.40 -9.27
N LEU A 36 5.96 -6.33 -8.61
CA LEU A 36 5.72 -4.96 -9.06
C LEU A 36 6.39 -4.64 -10.41
N TRP A 37 7.57 -5.21 -10.66
CA TRP A 37 8.23 -5.15 -11.96
C TRP A 37 7.50 -5.95 -13.03
N ASN A 38 6.90 -7.09 -12.70
CA ASN A 38 6.09 -7.85 -13.65
C ASN A 38 4.85 -7.06 -14.06
N ILE A 39 4.24 -6.30 -13.14
CA ILE A 39 3.17 -5.33 -13.46
C ILE A 39 3.71 -4.23 -14.37
N PHE A 40 4.82 -3.59 -13.99
CA PHE A 40 5.41 -2.47 -14.75
C PHE A 40 5.78 -2.85 -16.19
N ASN A 41 6.26 -4.08 -16.39
CA ASN A 41 6.65 -4.61 -17.70
C ASN A 41 5.51 -5.37 -18.40
N GLU A 42 4.26 -5.21 -17.95
CA GLU A 42 3.05 -5.81 -18.55
C GLU A 42 3.08 -7.36 -18.63
N LYS A 43 3.91 -8.01 -17.82
CA LYS A 43 3.93 -9.47 -17.66
C LYS A 43 2.81 -9.99 -16.76
N THR A 44 2.21 -9.11 -15.97
CA THR A 44 1.06 -9.39 -15.11
C THR A 44 0.02 -8.30 -15.35
N SER A 45 -1.20 -8.67 -15.75
CA SER A 45 -2.28 -7.69 -15.92
C SER A 45 -2.62 -7.05 -14.58
N CYS A 46 -2.75 -5.73 -14.61
CA CYS A 46 -3.09 -4.92 -13.46
C CYS A 46 -3.92 -3.74 -13.96
N LYS A 47 -5.20 -3.75 -13.63
CA LYS A 47 -6.13 -2.68 -14.02
C LYS A 47 -5.62 -1.29 -13.62
N ARG A 48 -5.01 -1.18 -12.43
CA ARG A 48 -4.48 0.09 -11.91
C ARG A 48 -3.28 0.60 -12.72
N HIS A 49 -2.47 -0.31 -13.27
CA HIS A 49 -1.41 0.03 -14.23
C HIS A 49 -2.01 0.48 -15.57
N GLU A 50 -3.00 -0.26 -16.09
CA GLU A 50 -3.70 0.07 -17.34
C GLU A 50 -4.35 1.46 -17.25
N ASP A 51 -5.08 1.74 -16.17
CA ASP A 51 -5.71 3.03 -15.90
C ASP A 51 -4.66 4.16 -15.73
N TYR A 52 -3.44 3.84 -15.26
CA TYR A 52 -2.39 4.85 -15.09
C TYR A 52 -1.82 5.34 -16.43
N GLN A 53 -1.86 4.50 -17.46
CA GLN A 53 -1.42 4.87 -18.81
C GLN A 53 -2.39 5.87 -19.45
N ASP A 54 -3.67 5.88 -19.04
CA ASP A 54 -4.64 6.89 -19.45
C ASP A 54 -4.50 8.16 -18.59
N MET A 55 -4.10 9.27 -19.21
CA MET A 55 -3.94 10.56 -18.53
C MET A 55 -5.23 11.07 -17.87
N ASN A 56 -6.41 10.69 -18.37
CA ASN A 56 -7.68 11.11 -17.80
C ASN A 56 -7.99 10.34 -16.51
N LEU A 57 -7.66 9.06 -16.47
CA LEU A 57 -7.93 8.17 -15.33
C LEU A 57 -6.88 8.27 -14.23
N ARG A 58 -5.64 8.67 -14.56
CA ARG A 58 -4.52 8.76 -13.60
C ARG A 58 -4.87 9.58 -12.34
N LYS A 59 -5.68 10.63 -12.48
CA LYS A 59 -6.10 11.50 -11.38
C LYS A 59 -6.90 10.75 -10.32
N ASP A 60 -7.71 9.79 -10.75
CA ASP A 60 -8.63 9.01 -9.91
C ASP A 60 -7.94 7.83 -9.21
N LEU A 61 -6.66 7.56 -9.53
CA LEU A 61 -5.89 6.47 -8.94
C LEU A 61 -5.30 6.79 -7.56
N LEU A 62 -5.51 8.00 -7.06
CA LEU A 62 -5.17 8.35 -5.68
C LEU A 62 -5.90 7.40 -4.74
N TRP A 63 -5.15 6.53 -4.09
CA TRP A 63 -5.71 5.60 -3.12
C TRP A 63 -6.13 6.39 -1.87
N SER A 64 -7.41 6.37 -1.57
CA SER A 64 -8.04 7.04 -0.42
C SER A 64 -8.55 6.07 0.65
N GLY A 65 -8.22 4.78 0.51
CA GLY A 65 -8.66 3.75 1.44
C GLY A 65 -7.96 3.86 2.80
N ILE A 66 -8.62 3.37 3.84
CA ILE A 66 -8.08 3.37 5.22
C ILE A 66 -6.95 2.33 5.34
N GLY A 67 -7.00 1.24 4.57
CA GLY A 67 -5.95 0.23 4.49
C GLY A 67 -5.57 -0.43 5.83
N PRO A 68 -4.66 -1.42 5.81
CA PRO A 68 -3.92 -1.77 7.02
C PRO A 68 -3.02 -0.60 7.47
N PHE A 69 -2.70 0.32 6.56
CA PHE A 69 -1.90 1.51 6.80
C PHE A 69 -2.77 2.75 6.65
N GLN A 70 -2.79 3.62 7.66
CA GLN A 70 -3.19 5.00 7.40
C GLN A 70 -2.14 5.59 6.46
N LEU A 71 -2.56 6.03 5.27
CA LEU A 71 -1.77 6.93 4.42
C LEU A 71 -1.75 8.32 5.07
N ASP A 72 -1.28 8.40 6.31
CA ASP A 72 -0.80 9.66 6.82
C ASP A 72 0.58 9.86 6.20
N GLU A 73 0.84 11.03 5.62
CA GLU A 73 2.16 11.34 5.03
C GLU A 73 3.27 11.26 6.09
N ASP A 74 2.89 11.27 7.37
CA ASP A 74 3.75 11.11 8.53
C ASP A 74 3.95 9.64 8.99
N ASP A 75 3.33 8.63 8.34
CA ASP A 75 3.60 7.23 8.69
C ASP A 75 4.95 6.77 8.08
N GLU A 76 5.99 6.79 8.93
CA GLU A 76 7.34 6.32 8.62
C GLU A 76 7.38 4.92 7.96
N GLN A 77 6.44 4.03 8.30
CA GLN A 77 6.40 2.70 7.68
C GLN A 77 6.09 2.77 6.19
N ILE A 78 5.16 3.65 5.81
CA ILE A 78 4.76 3.85 4.41
C ILE A 78 5.84 4.61 3.65
N MET A 79 6.32 5.71 4.21
CA MET A 79 7.37 6.52 3.58
C MET A 79 8.59 5.67 3.26
N SER A 80 9.01 4.81 4.19
CA SER A 80 10.15 3.93 3.97
C SER A 80 9.94 2.84 2.91
N VAL A 81 8.71 2.45 2.60
CA VAL A 81 8.38 1.52 1.50
C VAL A 81 8.41 2.26 0.17
N ILE A 82 7.81 3.45 0.14
CA ILE A 82 7.76 4.31 -1.04
C ILE A 82 9.16 4.75 -1.46
N ASP A 83 10.02 5.11 -0.52
CA ASP A 83 11.41 5.50 -0.83
C ASP A 83 12.17 4.35 -1.50
N ILE A 84 12.00 3.12 -1.03
CA ILE A 84 12.58 1.93 -1.66
C ILE A 84 12.05 1.76 -3.08
N MET A 85 10.73 1.86 -3.27
CA MET A 85 10.11 1.75 -4.58
C MET A 85 10.61 2.83 -5.55
N ARG A 86 10.77 4.07 -5.08
CA ARG A 86 11.26 5.20 -5.88
C ARG A 86 12.70 4.99 -6.31
N GLU A 87 13.57 4.59 -5.40
CA GLU A 87 14.97 4.30 -5.72
C GLU A 87 15.10 3.07 -6.64
N GLU A 88 14.25 2.06 -6.45
CA GLU A 88 14.17 0.89 -7.33
C GLU A 88 13.80 1.27 -8.77
N ILE A 89 12.76 2.10 -8.97
CA ILE A 89 12.40 2.62 -10.31
C ILE A 89 13.54 3.46 -10.88
N LYS A 90 14.06 4.41 -10.10
CA LYS A 90 15.09 5.35 -10.55
C LYS A 90 16.38 4.63 -10.97
N SER A 91 16.76 3.58 -10.25
CA SER A 91 17.98 2.81 -10.55
C SER A 91 17.88 1.98 -11.82
N LYS A 92 16.70 1.39 -12.11
CA LYS A 92 16.48 0.51 -13.27
C LYS A 92 15.91 1.22 -14.50
N ARG A 93 15.16 2.30 -14.29
CA ARG A 93 14.50 3.13 -15.32
C ARG A 93 14.74 4.62 -15.03
N PRO A 94 15.98 5.11 -15.11
CA PRO A 94 16.29 6.52 -14.88
C PRO A 94 15.63 7.45 -15.92
N ASP A 95 15.23 6.91 -17.06
CA ASP A 95 14.47 7.59 -18.12
C ASP A 95 13.00 7.85 -17.74
N TYR A 96 12.49 7.18 -16.71
CA TYR A 96 11.08 7.26 -16.32
C TYR A 96 10.84 8.41 -15.33
N SER A 97 10.54 9.59 -15.88
CA SER A 97 10.37 10.84 -15.12
C SER A 97 9.24 10.81 -14.08
N ASN A 98 8.24 9.95 -14.26
CA ASN A 98 7.07 9.84 -13.38
C ASN A 98 7.23 8.75 -12.30
N GLY A 99 8.44 8.25 -12.04
CA GLY A 99 8.67 7.12 -11.12
C GLY A 99 8.08 7.30 -9.72
N ALA A 100 8.15 8.52 -9.15
CA ALA A 100 7.56 8.80 -7.85
C ALA A 100 6.02 8.75 -7.86
N ASP A 101 5.38 9.37 -8.85
CA ASP A 101 3.93 9.37 -9.00
C ASP A 101 3.40 7.96 -9.26
N TYR A 102 4.11 7.19 -10.08
CA TYR A 102 3.79 5.79 -10.36
C TYR A 102 3.95 4.90 -9.13
N ALA A 103 5.01 5.11 -8.33
CA ALA A 103 5.20 4.38 -7.08
C ALA A 103 4.01 4.58 -6.13
N PHE A 104 3.53 5.82 -5.99
CA PHE A 104 2.37 6.14 -5.16
C PHE A 104 1.04 5.60 -5.71
N ARG A 105 0.76 5.81 -7.00
CA ARG A 105 -0.56 5.53 -7.57
C ARG A 105 -0.78 4.07 -7.94
N VAL A 106 0.30 3.35 -8.26
CA VAL A 106 0.24 1.97 -8.76
C VAL A 106 0.97 1.01 -7.81
N TRP A 107 2.29 1.15 -7.65
CA TRP A 107 3.05 0.14 -6.91
C TRP A 107 2.67 0.02 -5.44
N MET A 108 2.42 1.13 -4.76
CA MET A 108 2.10 1.10 -3.34
C MET A 108 0.80 0.34 -3.05
N PRO A 109 -0.34 0.64 -3.71
CA PRO A 109 -1.55 -0.18 -3.59
C PRO A 109 -1.32 -1.66 -3.95
N GLU A 110 -0.65 -1.95 -5.06
CA GLU A 110 -0.45 -3.34 -5.50
C GLU A 110 0.48 -4.11 -4.54
N ALA A 111 1.47 -3.46 -3.95
CA ALA A 111 2.32 -4.03 -2.91
C ALA A 111 1.53 -4.37 -1.64
N ILE A 112 0.57 -3.52 -1.25
CA ILE A 112 -0.32 -3.80 -0.12
C ILE A 112 -1.18 -5.03 -0.42
N LYS A 113 -1.77 -5.14 -1.61
CA LYS A 113 -2.56 -6.32 -2.00
C LYS A 113 -1.74 -7.58 -1.96
N GLU A 114 -0.55 -7.55 -2.55
CA GLU A 114 0.35 -8.69 -2.60
C GLU A 114 0.79 -9.10 -1.18
N ALA A 115 1.11 -8.13 -0.32
CA ALA A 115 1.43 -8.40 1.08
C ALA A 115 0.26 -9.01 1.86
N LEU A 116 -0.97 -8.52 1.65
CA LEU A 116 -2.17 -9.11 2.26
C LEU A 116 -2.41 -10.55 1.77
N ARG A 117 -2.20 -10.79 0.48
CA ARG A 117 -2.34 -12.11 -0.15
C ARG A 117 -1.31 -13.10 0.40
N VAL A 118 -0.04 -12.70 0.51
CA VAL A 118 1.06 -13.61 0.88
C VAL A 118 1.20 -13.74 2.40
N VAL A 119 1.24 -12.64 3.13
CA VAL A 119 1.51 -12.63 4.58
C VAL A 119 0.26 -12.96 5.39
N LYS A 120 -0.89 -12.38 5.01
CA LYS A 120 -2.15 -12.54 5.75
C LYS A 120 -3.08 -13.59 5.12
N LYS A 121 -2.70 -14.16 3.96
CA LYS A 121 -3.47 -15.19 3.24
C LYS A 121 -4.90 -14.74 2.94
N VAL A 122 -5.09 -13.44 2.68
CA VAL A 122 -6.41 -12.88 2.34
C VAL A 122 -6.82 -13.42 0.96
N PRO A 123 -8.02 -14.01 0.81
CA PRO A 123 -8.51 -14.47 -0.48
C PRO A 123 -8.67 -13.32 -1.48
N GLU A 124 -8.40 -13.59 -2.75
CA GLU A 124 -8.47 -12.60 -3.85
C GLU A 124 -9.77 -11.77 -3.83
N SER A 125 -10.91 -12.46 -3.70
CA SER A 125 -12.26 -11.85 -3.59
C SER A 125 -12.44 -10.83 -2.46
N LYS A 126 -11.54 -10.79 -1.48
CA LYS A 126 -11.61 -9.92 -0.30
C LYS A 126 -10.46 -8.91 -0.23
N LEU A 127 -9.52 -8.92 -1.18
CA LEU A 127 -8.35 -8.03 -1.15
C LEU A 127 -8.75 -6.56 -1.26
N GLU A 128 -9.65 -6.23 -2.19
CA GLU A 128 -10.16 -4.86 -2.35
C GLU A 128 -10.91 -4.38 -1.10
N GLU A 129 -11.70 -5.25 -0.47
CA GLU A 129 -12.37 -4.90 0.78
C GLU A 129 -11.36 -4.66 1.91
N ALA A 130 -10.37 -5.55 2.06
CA ALA A 130 -9.33 -5.44 3.08
C ALA A 130 -8.43 -4.21 2.88
N MET A 131 -8.18 -3.82 1.62
CA MET A 131 -7.49 -2.58 1.28
C MET A 131 -8.32 -1.34 1.63
N ASN A 132 -9.64 -1.37 1.43
CA ASN A 132 -10.47 -0.18 1.67
C ASN A 132 -10.85 0.01 3.14
N LYS A 133 -11.15 -1.08 3.86
CA LYS A 133 -11.67 -1.05 5.24
C LYS A 133 -10.62 -1.40 6.30
N GLY A 134 -9.40 -1.75 5.90
CA GLY A 134 -8.39 -2.27 6.81
C GLY A 134 -8.65 -3.73 7.23
N TYR A 135 -7.57 -4.45 7.53
CA TYR A 135 -7.63 -5.84 7.98
C TYR A 135 -7.58 -5.89 9.51
N GLY A 136 -8.70 -6.24 10.14
CA GLY A 136 -8.77 -6.42 11.60
C GLY A 136 -9.22 -5.19 12.40
N GLU A 137 -10.01 -4.28 11.81
CA GLU A 137 -10.62 -3.19 12.58
C GLU A 137 -11.40 -3.74 13.77
N THR A 138 -11.00 -3.33 14.97
CA THR A 138 -11.82 -3.59 16.16
C THR A 138 -13.01 -2.63 16.14
N LEU A 139 -14.17 -3.07 16.63
CA LEU A 139 -15.43 -2.28 16.68
C LEU A 139 -15.28 -0.85 17.26
N THR A 140 -14.21 -0.58 17.99
CA THR A 140 -13.82 0.71 18.56
C THR A 140 -13.43 1.77 17.53
N GLU A 141 -13.06 1.39 16.30
CA GLU A 141 -12.53 2.30 15.27
C GLU A 141 -13.61 2.76 14.28
N LYS A 142 -14.85 2.26 14.44
CA LYS A 142 -16.02 2.59 13.60
C LYS A 142 -16.83 3.81 14.05
N LYS A 143 -16.32 4.63 14.97
CA LYS A 143 -17.07 5.77 15.54
C LYS A 143 -16.42 7.11 15.29
#